data_AF-R6W0P0-F1
#
_entry.id   AF-R6W0P0-F1
#
_cell.length_a   1.000
_cell.length_b   1.000
_cell.length_c   1.000
_cell.angle_alpha   90.00
_cell.angle_beta   90.00
_cell.angle_gamma   90.00
#
_symmetry.space_group_name_H-M   'P 1'
#
loop_
_entity.id
_entity.type
_entity.pdbx_description
1 polymer ?
#
loop_
_entity_poly.entity_id
_entity_poly.type
_entity_poly.pdbx_seq_one_letter_code
_entity_poly.pdbx_strand_id
1 'polypeptide(L)'
;MCALILPALGIYSTASRYIANISAPAMNAEALPALEFFSGKNLLGSAISISIGAIVYIFVVRTFMIKDGVYRDFSNPDADIDEKLYKPLVFRILPAIFGSISAFVCELPSYIAKAAMRTASFIAHAVSDLPDALILLSRRTALREVAAKQPDFRHARLPSKIGYVIQKASDAIGIRSRNLDLRFAAAVEAARVTMCRITRNLSFAMIVACIGLCAALIFLIFIN
;
A
#
# COMPACT_ATOMS: atom_id res chain seq x y z
N MET A 1 29.26 26.10 12.20
CA MET A 1 27.99 26.73 11.79
C MET A 1 27.15 27.16 12.99
N CYS A 2 26.74 26.26 13.90
CA CYS A 2 25.87 26.62 15.04
C CYS A 2 26.44 27.68 16.00
N ALA A 3 27.75 27.70 16.24
CA ALA A 3 28.40 28.68 17.12
C ALA A 3 28.36 30.13 16.60
N LEU A 4 28.20 30.33 15.30
CA LEU A 4 28.14 31.67 14.68
C LEU A 4 26.73 32.26 14.65
N ILE A 5 25.70 31.43 14.86
CA ILE A 5 24.30 31.84 14.79
C ILE A 5 23.95 32.75 15.95
N LEU A 6 24.42 32.47 17.17
CA LEU A 6 24.16 33.31 18.35
C LEU A 6 24.78 34.73 18.21
N PRO A 7 26.07 34.87 17.84
CA PRO A 7 26.65 36.18 17.55
C PRO A 7 25.92 36.92 16.42
N ALA A 8 25.55 36.22 15.35
CA ALA A 8 24.82 36.81 14.23
C ALA A 8 23.41 37.30 14.64
N LEU A 9 22.68 36.54 15.45
CA LEU A 9 21.36 36.93 15.98
C LEU A 9 21.44 38.15 16.91
N GLY A 10 22.53 38.26 17.68
CA GLY A 10 22.72 39.41 18.54
C GLY A 10 23.09 40.68 17.76
N ILE A 11 23.88 40.57 16.69
CA ILE A 11 24.18 41.68 15.78
C ILE A 11 22.91 42.13 15.04
N TYR A 12 22.07 41.17 14.63
CA TYR A 12 20.79 41.45 13.99
C TYR A 12 19.65 41.54 15.01
N SER A 13 19.73 42.52 15.91
CA SER A 13 18.83 42.68 17.07
C SER A 13 17.35 42.80 16.73
N THR A 14 17.01 43.16 15.49
CA THR A 14 15.62 43.31 15.04
C THR A 14 14.94 41.94 14.86
N ALA A 15 15.63 40.95 14.32
CA ALA A 15 15.06 39.61 14.12
C ALA A 15 14.92 38.86 15.45
N SER A 16 15.88 39.00 16.36
CA SER A 16 15.80 38.39 17.69
C SER A 16 14.65 38.99 18.52
N ARG A 17 14.40 40.30 18.43
CA ARG A 17 13.23 40.96 19.05
C ARG A 17 11.90 40.48 18.46
N TYR A 18 11.84 40.27 17.14
CA TYR A 18 10.65 39.73 16.49
C TYR A 18 10.31 38.32 16.99
N ILE A 19 11.32 37.44 17.06
CA ILE A 19 11.16 36.07 17.57
C ILE A 19 10.74 36.09 19.04
N ALA A 20 11.41 36.91 19.86
CA ALA A 20 11.11 37.03 21.29
C ALA A 20 9.67 37.48 21.55
N ASN A 21 9.16 38.45 20.77
CA ASN A 21 7.78 38.94 20.90
C ASN A 21 6.74 37.89 20.49
N ILE A 22 7.05 37.03 19.51
CA ILE A 22 6.15 35.93 19.13
C ILE A 22 6.14 34.83 20.20
N SER A 23 7.27 34.57 20.84
CA SER A 23 7.38 33.52 21.88
C SER A 23 6.91 33.94 23.27
N ALA A 24 6.98 35.24 23.61
CA ALA A 24 6.63 35.78 24.92
C ALA A 24 5.23 35.37 25.45
N PRO A 25 4.14 35.45 24.66
CA PRO A 25 2.81 35.04 25.13
C PRO A 25 2.70 33.53 25.39
N ALA A 26 3.46 32.69 24.69
CA ALA A 26 3.48 31.25 24.93
C ALA A 26 4.20 30.86 26.24
N MET A 27 5.13 31.70 26.70
CA MET A 27 5.91 31.46 27.92
C MET A 27 5.39 32.22 29.15
N ASN A 28 4.28 32.95 29.01
CA ASN A 28 3.75 33.88 30.03
C ASN A 28 4.82 34.86 30.54
N ALA A 29 5.74 35.27 29.65
CA ALA A 29 6.84 36.15 29.97
C ALA A 29 6.43 37.61 29.71
N GLU A 30 6.67 38.49 30.69
CA GLU A 30 6.47 39.92 30.54
C GLU A 30 7.42 40.45 29.45
N ALA A 31 6.93 41.36 28.59
CA ALA A 31 7.73 41.92 27.52
C ALA A 31 8.97 42.61 28.11
N LEU A 32 10.15 41.98 27.96
CA LEU A 32 11.38 42.55 28.50
C LEU A 32 11.61 43.94 27.88
N PRO A 33 12.03 44.94 28.68
CA PRO A 33 12.39 46.25 28.16
C PRO A 33 13.46 46.09 27.07
N ALA A 34 13.54 47.05 26.13
CA ALA A 34 14.41 46.96 24.97
C ALA A 34 15.88 46.71 25.34
N LEU A 35 16.29 45.44 25.44
CA LEU A 35 17.68 45.08 25.69
C LEU A 35 18.49 45.44 24.44
N GLU A 36 19.48 46.29 24.61
CA GLU A 36 20.56 46.47 23.65
C GLU A 36 21.58 45.36 23.86
N PHE A 37 21.41 44.23 23.17
CA PHE A 37 22.28 43.07 23.31
C PHE A 37 23.77 43.39 23.10
N PHE A 38 24.08 44.32 22.19
CA PHE A 38 25.43 44.81 21.88
C PHE A 38 25.63 46.28 22.28
N SER A 39 25.17 46.69 23.47
CA SER A 39 25.57 47.99 24.03
C SER A 39 27.01 47.93 24.55
N GLY A 40 27.78 49.02 24.44
CA GLY A 40 29.17 49.07 24.93
C GLY A 40 29.29 48.73 26.43
N LYS A 41 28.30 49.12 27.24
CA LYS A 41 28.22 48.75 28.67
C LYS A 41 28.05 47.24 28.87
N ASN A 42 27.20 46.61 28.05
CA ASN A 42 26.94 45.16 28.11
C ASN A 42 28.14 44.36 27.60
N LEU A 43 28.83 44.86 26.58
CA LEU A 43 30.02 44.22 26.04
C LEU A 43 31.19 44.27 27.03
N LEU A 44 31.35 45.38 27.74
CA LEU A 44 32.35 45.54 28.79
C LEU A 44 32.04 44.63 29.99
N GLY A 45 30.77 44.55 30.41
CA GLY A 45 30.32 43.59 31.42
C GLY A 45 30.55 42.13 31.02
N SER A 46 30.28 41.79 29.76
CA SER A 46 30.55 40.46 29.19
C SER A 46 32.06 40.16 29.18
N ALA A 47 32.89 41.12 28.78
CA ALA A 47 34.35 40.98 28.78
C ALA A 47 34.89 40.74 30.20
N ILE A 48 34.39 41.46 31.20
CA ILE A 48 34.77 41.23 32.61
C ILE A 48 34.35 39.82 33.04
N SER A 49 33.12 39.41 32.74
CA SER A 49 32.61 38.07 33.09
C SER A 49 33.44 36.94 32.45
N ILE A 50 33.76 37.05 31.16
CA ILE A 50 34.62 36.10 30.45
C ILE A 50 36.01 36.07 31.06
N SER A 51 36.55 37.23 31.42
CA SER A 51 37.88 37.33 32.02
C SER A 51 37.92 36.64 33.39
N ILE A 52 36.91 36.87 34.24
CA ILE A 52 36.78 36.20 35.54
C ILE A 52 36.61 34.69 35.34
N GLY A 53 35.73 34.28 34.43
CA GLY A 53 35.54 32.87 34.09
C GLY A 53 36.81 32.19 33.60
N ALA A 54 37.62 32.89 32.78
CA ALA A 54 38.91 32.39 32.31
C ALA A 54 39.93 32.23 33.44
N ILE A 55 40.00 33.19 34.37
CA ILE A 55 40.86 33.11 35.56
C ILE A 55 40.44 31.93 36.44
N VAL A 56 39.15 31.82 36.77
CA VAL A 56 38.62 30.69 37.56
C VAL A 56 38.89 29.36 36.86
N TYR A 57 38.72 29.30 35.55
CA TYR A 57 38.99 28.10 34.77
C TYR A 57 40.47 27.71 34.84
N ILE A 58 41.39 28.64 34.56
CA ILE A 58 42.83 28.34 34.52
C ILE A 58 43.37 27.97 35.89
N PHE A 59 42.99 28.70 36.94
CA PHE A 59 43.59 28.53 38.27
C PHE A 59 42.86 27.50 39.14
N VAL A 60 41.55 27.37 39.03
CA VAL A 60 40.74 26.46 39.87
C VAL A 60 40.37 25.21 39.10
N VAL A 61 39.60 25.34 38.02
CA VAL A 61 39.02 24.18 37.33
C VAL A 61 40.09 23.32 36.68
N ARG A 62 41.03 23.93 35.95
CA ARG A 62 42.10 23.22 35.24
C ARG A 62 43.06 22.53 36.21
N THR A 63 43.45 23.22 37.28
CA THR A 63 44.29 22.64 38.35
C THR A 63 43.58 21.48 39.06
N PHE A 64 42.27 21.57 39.23
CA PHE A 64 41.50 20.50 39.85
C PHE A 64 41.28 19.31 38.91
N MET A 65 40.98 19.57 37.64
CA MET A 65 40.71 18.52 36.65
C MET A 65 41.96 17.80 36.17
N ILE A 66 43.15 18.43 36.18
CA ILE A 66 44.39 17.80 35.69
C ILE A 66 45.23 17.35 36.89
N LYS A 67 45.60 16.07 36.91
CA LYS A 67 46.56 15.52 37.88
C LYS A 67 47.63 14.75 37.11
N ASP A 68 48.90 15.06 37.36
CA ASP A 68 50.05 14.43 36.69
C ASP A 68 50.03 14.54 35.16
N GLY A 69 49.51 15.67 34.64
CA GLY A 69 49.39 15.92 33.19
C GLY A 69 48.26 15.14 32.51
N VAL A 70 47.49 14.34 33.24
CA VAL A 70 46.34 13.59 32.74
C VAL A 70 45.05 14.17 33.31
N TYR A 71 44.00 14.24 32.50
CA TYR A 71 42.68 14.63 32.98
C TYR A 71 42.15 13.56 33.95
N ARG A 72 41.74 13.98 35.14
CA ARG A 72 41.05 13.12 36.09
C ARG A 72 39.70 12.74 35.51
N ASP A 73 39.50 11.44 35.35
CA ASP A 73 38.21 10.90 35.01
C ASP A 73 37.37 10.81 36.29
N PHE A 74 36.32 11.63 36.36
CA PHE A 74 35.35 11.60 37.45
C PHE A 74 34.16 10.69 37.13
N SER A 75 34.17 10.07 35.94
CA SER A 75 33.11 9.16 35.52
C SER A 75 33.13 7.92 36.41
N ASN A 76 32.06 7.73 37.19
CA ASN A 76 31.82 6.44 37.83
C ASN A 76 31.35 5.49 36.70
N PRO A 77 32.05 4.38 36.44
CA PRO A 77 31.66 3.44 35.37
C PRO A 77 30.23 2.91 35.54
N ASP A 78 29.69 2.95 36.76
CA ASP A 78 28.31 2.56 37.01
C ASP A 78 27.26 3.64 36.72
N ALA A 79 27.65 4.92 36.72
CA ALA A 79 26.79 6.06 36.45
C ALA A 79 26.99 6.65 35.04
N ASP A 80 27.72 5.95 34.18
CA ASP A 80 27.89 6.37 32.79
C ASP A 80 26.59 6.14 32.01
N ILE A 81 25.75 7.17 32.04
CA ILE A 81 24.47 7.24 31.33
C ILE A 81 24.66 7.13 29.81
N ASP A 82 25.84 7.44 29.29
CA ASP A 82 26.07 7.45 27.85
C ASP A 82 26.13 6.00 27.33
N GLU A 83 26.87 5.13 28.04
CA GLU A 83 27.00 3.71 27.72
C GLU A 83 25.71 2.93 27.98
N LYS A 84 25.05 3.19 29.12
CA LYS A 84 23.89 2.40 29.56
C LYS A 84 22.56 2.84 28.96
N LEU A 85 22.40 4.12 28.65
CA LEU A 85 21.13 4.66 28.16
C LEU A 85 21.23 5.18 26.72
N TYR A 86 22.17 6.08 26.44
CA TYR A 86 22.21 6.76 25.13
C TYR A 86 22.60 5.82 23.99
N LYS A 87 23.71 5.08 24.12
CA LYS A 87 24.17 4.14 23.08
C LYS A 87 23.11 3.09 22.71
N PRO A 88 22.48 2.35 23.64
CA PRO A 88 21.47 1.36 23.27
C PRO A 88 20.20 2.03 22.72
N LEU A 89 19.81 3.19 23.25
CA LEU A 89 18.63 3.90 22.73
C LEU A 89 18.84 4.34 21.28
N VAL A 90 19.99 4.97 20.99
CA VAL A 90 20.29 5.55 19.66
C VAL A 90 20.68 4.49 18.64
N PHE A 91 21.51 3.51 19.01
CA PHE A 91 22.03 2.53 18.04
C PHE A 91 21.20 1.27 17.92
N ARG A 92 20.36 0.94 18.90
CA ARG A 92 19.58 -0.31 18.90
C ARG A 92 18.08 -0.05 18.82
N ILE A 93 17.54 0.76 19.72
CA ILE A 93 16.09 0.94 19.84
C ILE A 93 15.56 1.81 18.70
N LEU A 94 16.18 2.97 18.48
CA LEU A 94 15.75 3.92 17.46
C LEU A 94 15.78 3.32 16.05
N PRO A 95 16.87 2.66 15.59
CA PRO A 95 16.91 2.08 14.26
C PRO A 95 16.01 0.86 14.12
N ALA A 96 15.76 0.11 15.20
CA ALA A 96 14.81 -1.00 15.16
C ALA A 96 13.37 -0.49 14.94
N ILE A 97 12.96 0.58 15.62
CA ILE A 97 11.62 1.14 15.47
C ILE A 97 11.46 1.78 14.09
N PHE A 98 12.37 2.69 13.72
CA PHE A 98 12.28 3.34 12.41
C PHE A 98 12.49 2.36 11.25
N GLY A 99 13.38 1.38 11.42
CA GLY A 99 13.63 0.33 10.43
C GLY A 99 12.43 -0.62 10.26
N SER A 100 11.74 -0.97 11.33
CA SER A 100 10.53 -1.81 11.24
C SER A 100 9.36 -1.08 10.60
N ILE A 101 9.17 0.20 10.93
CA ILE A 101 8.15 1.04 10.30
C ILE A 101 8.44 1.22 8.81
N SER A 102 9.69 1.53 8.45
CA SER A 102 10.07 1.70 7.04
C SER A 102 9.96 0.41 6.24
N ALA A 103 10.34 -0.74 6.83
CA ALA A 103 10.15 -2.05 6.23
C ALA A 103 8.66 -2.35 5.99
N PHE A 104 7.81 -2.09 6.98
CA PHE A 104 6.37 -2.29 6.86
C PHE A 104 5.74 -1.42 5.76
N VAL A 105 6.13 -0.14 5.69
CA VAL A 105 5.67 0.78 4.63
C VAL A 105 6.17 0.32 3.26
N CYS A 106 7.41 -0.19 3.17
CA CYS A 106 7.99 -0.67 1.91
C CYS A 106 7.33 -1.99 1.44
N GLU A 107 6.95 -2.88 2.34
CA GLU A 107 6.32 -4.15 1.99
C GLU A 107 4.81 -4.02 1.70
N LEU A 108 4.15 -2.97 2.18
CA LEU A 108 2.71 -2.73 2.01
C LEU A 108 2.22 -2.82 0.55
N PRO A 109 2.87 -2.17 -0.43
CA PRO A 109 2.49 -2.28 -1.84
C PRO A 109 2.60 -3.72 -2.37
N SER A 110 3.60 -4.47 -1.91
CA SER A 110 3.83 -5.85 -2.35
C SER A 110 2.74 -6.80 -1.85
N TYR A 111 2.22 -6.59 -0.64
CA TYR A 111 1.08 -7.35 -0.10
C TYR A 111 -0.21 -7.04 -0.84
N ILE A 112 -0.46 -5.75 -1.12
CA ILE A 112 -1.65 -5.31 -1.88
C ILE A 112 -1.61 -5.88 -3.30
N ALA A 113 -0.47 -5.81 -3.99
CA ALA A 113 -0.31 -6.36 -5.33
C ALA A 113 -0.55 -7.88 -5.36
N LYS A 114 -0.01 -8.63 -4.39
CA LYS A 114 -0.25 -10.08 -4.27
C LYS A 114 -1.73 -10.41 -4.00
N ALA A 115 -2.39 -9.63 -3.15
CA ALA A 115 -3.81 -9.79 -2.87
C ALA A 115 -4.67 -9.51 -4.11
N ALA A 116 -4.39 -8.42 -4.82
CA ALA A 116 -5.07 -8.04 -6.06
C ALA A 116 -4.87 -9.07 -7.18
N MET A 117 -3.66 -9.63 -7.33
CA MET A 117 -3.42 -10.69 -8.31
C MET A 117 -4.18 -11.98 -7.98
N ARG A 118 -4.31 -12.34 -6.69
CA ARG A 118 -5.12 -13.49 -6.27
C ARG A 118 -6.59 -13.30 -6.59
N THR A 119 -7.15 -12.13 -6.31
CA THR A 119 -8.55 -11.85 -6.62
C THR A 119 -8.80 -11.82 -8.12
N ALA A 120 -7.90 -11.19 -8.89
CA ALA A 120 -7.98 -11.17 -10.35
C ALA A 120 -7.90 -12.58 -10.96
N SER A 121 -7.00 -13.44 -10.47
CA SER A 121 -6.90 -14.83 -10.91
C SER A 121 -8.15 -15.64 -10.58
N PHE A 122 -8.73 -15.46 -9.40
CA PHE A 122 -10.00 -16.11 -9.03
C PHE A 122 -11.14 -15.71 -9.96
N ILE A 123 -11.26 -14.41 -10.24
CA ILE A 123 -12.29 -13.88 -11.14
C ILE A 123 -12.08 -14.40 -12.56
N ALA A 124 -10.83 -14.42 -13.05
CA ALA A 124 -10.50 -14.93 -14.37
C ALA A 124 -10.91 -16.41 -14.51
N HIS A 125 -10.58 -17.26 -13.53
CA HIS A 125 -11.01 -18.65 -13.54
C HIS A 125 -12.53 -18.81 -13.49
N ALA A 126 -13.22 -18.07 -12.61
CA ALA A 126 -14.68 -18.11 -12.53
C ALA A 126 -15.35 -17.71 -13.86
N VAL A 127 -14.81 -16.70 -14.55
CA VAL A 127 -15.30 -16.25 -15.85
C VAL A 127 -14.99 -17.24 -16.97
N SER A 128 -13.84 -17.91 -16.93
CA SER A 128 -13.47 -18.95 -17.90
C SER A 128 -14.27 -20.24 -17.73
N ASP A 129 -14.60 -20.62 -16.50
CA ASP A 129 -15.32 -21.88 -16.23
C ASP A 129 -16.84 -21.75 -16.44
N LEU A 130 -17.40 -20.54 -16.32
CA LEU A 130 -18.82 -20.25 -16.54
C LEU A 130 -19.35 -20.66 -17.94
N PRO A 131 -18.69 -20.29 -19.06
CA PRO A 131 -19.13 -20.69 -20.39
C PRO A 131 -19.01 -22.20 -20.58
N ASP A 132 -17.96 -22.85 -20.08
CA ASP A 132 -17.79 -24.31 -20.20
C ASP A 132 -18.86 -25.06 -19.41
N ALA A 133 -19.19 -24.60 -18.19
CA ALA A 133 -20.31 -25.12 -17.42
C ALA A 133 -21.65 -24.91 -18.12
N LEU A 134 -21.85 -23.74 -18.75
CA LEU A 134 -23.07 -23.45 -19.51
C LEU A 134 -23.17 -24.30 -20.79
N ILE A 135 -22.06 -24.55 -21.48
CA ILE A 135 -21.97 -25.44 -22.64
C ILE A 135 -22.25 -26.88 -22.21
N LEU A 136 -21.69 -27.35 -21.10
CA LEU A 136 -21.96 -28.69 -20.58
C LEU A 136 -23.41 -28.84 -20.10
N LEU A 137 -23.98 -27.83 -19.45
CA LEU A 137 -25.38 -27.83 -19.03
C LEU A 137 -26.32 -27.83 -20.23
N SER A 138 -26.09 -26.96 -21.21
CA SER A 138 -26.86 -26.94 -22.46
C SER A 138 -26.72 -28.26 -23.22
N ARG A 139 -25.54 -28.90 -23.21
CA ARG A 139 -25.37 -30.23 -23.79
C ARG A 139 -26.13 -31.31 -23.00
N ARG A 140 -26.15 -31.21 -21.67
CA ARG A 140 -26.81 -32.17 -20.77
C ARG A 140 -28.34 -32.02 -20.75
N THR A 141 -28.87 -30.83 -21.03
CA THR A 141 -30.30 -30.52 -21.03
C THR A 141 -30.91 -30.43 -22.42
N ALA A 142 -30.21 -29.87 -23.41
CA ALA A 142 -30.72 -29.70 -24.79
C ALA A 142 -30.19 -30.76 -25.78
N LEU A 143 -28.94 -31.23 -25.66
CA LEU A 143 -28.38 -32.23 -26.58
C LEU A 143 -28.47 -33.68 -26.07
N ARG A 144 -28.83 -33.91 -24.80
CA ARG A 144 -29.05 -35.26 -24.28
C ARG A 144 -30.25 -35.95 -24.96
N GLU A 145 -31.18 -35.18 -25.52
CA GLU A 145 -32.29 -35.70 -26.30
C GLU A 145 -31.89 -35.94 -27.78
N VAL A 146 -30.92 -35.19 -28.32
CA VAL A 146 -30.35 -35.43 -29.66
C VAL A 146 -29.39 -36.62 -29.66
N ALA A 147 -28.58 -36.78 -28.61
CA ALA A 147 -27.65 -37.90 -28.44
C ALA A 147 -28.35 -39.24 -28.10
N ALA A 148 -29.67 -39.24 -27.91
CA ALA A 148 -30.46 -40.47 -27.91
C ALA A 148 -30.63 -41.06 -29.33
N LYS A 149 -30.04 -40.46 -30.37
CA LYS A 149 -30.05 -40.99 -31.73
C LYS A 149 -28.66 -41.03 -32.38
N GLN A 150 -27.81 -41.89 -31.85
CA GLN A 150 -27.00 -42.76 -32.70
C GLN A 150 -26.65 -44.03 -31.91
N PRO A 151 -27.53 -45.04 -31.87
CA PRO A 151 -27.07 -46.36 -31.48
C PRO A 151 -26.27 -46.90 -32.68
N ASP A 152 -24.94 -46.71 -32.64
CA ASP A 152 -24.04 -47.49 -33.47
C ASP A 152 -24.13 -48.94 -32.99
N PHE A 153 -25.08 -49.68 -33.56
CA PHE A 153 -25.21 -51.13 -33.39
C PHE A 153 -24.14 -51.84 -34.24
N ARG A 154 -22.88 -51.43 -34.10
CA ARG A 154 -21.76 -52.24 -34.53
C ARG A 154 -21.39 -53.16 -33.37
N HIS A 155 -22.00 -54.35 -33.41
CA HIS A 155 -21.67 -55.55 -32.63
C HIS A 155 -22.19 -55.62 -31.20
N ALA A 156 -23.51 -55.73 -31.04
CA ALA A 156 -24.05 -56.49 -29.91
C ALA A 156 -25.27 -57.30 -30.38
N ARG A 157 -25.12 -58.63 -30.36
CA ARG A 157 -26.14 -59.61 -30.70
C ARG A 157 -27.17 -59.64 -29.55
N LEU A 158 -27.99 -58.59 -29.40
CA LEU A 158 -29.05 -58.54 -28.40
C LEU A 158 -30.28 -59.34 -28.86
N PRO A 159 -30.94 -60.07 -27.94
CA PRO A 159 -32.06 -60.95 -28.25
C PRO A 159 -33.28 -60.16 -28.75
N SER A 160 -33.90 -60.72 -29.79
CA SER A 160 -34.87 -60.15 -30.74
C SER A 160 -36.13 -59.47 -30.18
N LYS A 161 -36.42 -59.55 -28.88
CA LYS A 161 -37.61 -58.90 -28.28
C LYS A 161 -37.35 -57.48 -27.80
N ILE A 162 -36.14 -57.16 -27.38
CA ILE A 162 -35.78 -55.84 -26.85
C ILE A 162 -35.71 -54.82 -28.01
N GLY A 163 -35.24 -55.24 -29.17
CA GLY A 163 -35.16 -54.40 -30.37
C GLY A 163 -36.50 -53.84 -30.83
N TYR A 164 -37.57 -54.66 -30.81
CA TYR A 164 -38.91 -54.24 -31.26
C TYR A 164 -39.54 -53.17 -30.36
N VAL A 165 -39.33 -53.27 -29.04
CA VAL A 165 -39.87 -52.31 -28.06
C VAL A 165 -39.15 -50.96 -28.15
N ILE A 166 -37.83 -50.98 -28.34
CA ILE A 166 -37.01 -49.78 -28.56
C ILE A 166 -37.42 -49.08 -29.87
N GLN A 167 -37.64 -49.85 -30.94
CA GLN A 167 -38.05 -49.30 -32.23
C GLN A 167 -39.43 -48.61 -32.14
N LYS A 168 -40.40 -49.25 -31.49
CA LYS A 168 -41.78 -48.73 -31.35
C LYS A 168 -41.86 -47.50 -30.44
N ALA A 169 -41.01 -47.43 -29.41
CA ALA A 169 -40.86 -46.24 -28.57
C ALA A 169 -40.20 -45.07 -29.35
N SER A 170 -39.19 -45.36 -30.19
CA SER A 170 -38.52 -44.37 -31.03
C SER A 170 -39.48 -43.73 -32.04
N ASP A 171 -40.37 -44.49 -32.65
CA ASP A 171 -41.30 -43.96 -33.66
C ASP A 171 -42.41 -43.08 -33.05
N ALA A 172 -42.88 -43.41 -31.83
CA ALA A 172 -43.82 -42.57 -31.09
C ALA A 172 -43.19 -41.24 -30.62
N ILE A 173 -41.90 -41.28 -30.28
CA ILE A 173 -41.11 -40.09 -29.88
C ILE A 173 -40.74 -39.24 -31.11
N GLY A 174 -40.56 -39.85 -32.29
CA GLY A 174 -40.22 -39.15 -33.54
C GLY A 174 -41.28 -38.15 -34.01
N ILE A 175 -42.57 -38.42 -33.79
CA ILE A 175 -43.66 -37.47 -34.12
C ILE A 175 -43.66 -36.27 -33.16
N ARG A 176 -43.26 -36.47 -31.89
CA ARG A 176 -43.11 -35.40 -30.88
C ARG A 176 -41.87 -34.53 -31.14
N SER A 177 -40.77 -35.12 -31.61
CA SER A 177 -39.53 -34.42 -31.96
C SER A 177 -39.73 -33.31 -32.98
N ARG A 178 -40.54 -33.54 -34.02
CA ARG A 178 -40.66 -32.60 -35.16
C ARG A 178 -41.22 -31.23 -34.77
N ASN A 179 -42.18 -31.19 -33.83
CA ASN A 179 -42.70 -29.93 -33.28
C ASN A 179 -41.72 -29.29 -32.28
N LEU A 180 -40.85 -30.08 -31.64
CA LEU A 180 -39.85 -29.62 -30.70
C LEU A 180 -38.67 -28.98 -31.44
N ASP A 181 -38.22 -29.58 -32.55
CA ASP A 181 -37.13 -29.08 -33.40
C ASP A 181 -37.43 -27.69 -33.96
N LEU A 182 -38.68 -27.45 -34.39
CA LEU A 182 -39.14 -26.13 -34.82
C LEU A 182 -39.13 -25.09 -33.68
N ARG A 183 -39.49 -25.51 -32.45
CA ARG A 183 -39.46 -24.62 -31.28
C ARG A 183 -38.04 -24.36 -30.78
N PHE A 184 -37.15 -25.33 -30.88
CA PHE A 184 -35.73 -25.18 -30.57
C PHE A 184 -35.04 -24.28 -31.59
N ALA A 185 -35.30 -24.47 -32.88
CA ALA A 185 -34.79 -23.57 -33.91
C ALA A 185 -35.25 -22.12 -33.67
N ALA A 186 -36.53 -21.92 -33.33
CA ALA A 186 -37.05 -20.59 -32.99
C ALA A 186 -36.44 -20.01 -31.70
N ALA A 187 -36.22 -20.82 -30.66
CA ALA A 187 -35.62 -20.39 -29.40
C ALA A 187 -34.12 -20.07 -29.54
N VAL A 188 -33.39 -20.85 -30.34
CA VAL A 188 -31.98 -20.62 -30.67
C VAL A 188 -31.84 -19.36 -31.52
N GLU A 189 -32.72 -19.13 -32.49
CA GLU A 189 -32.72 -17.89 -33.28
C GLU A 189 -33.03 -16.66 -32.41
N ALA A 190 -34.00 -16.76 -31.49
CA ALA A 190 -34.31 -15.71 -30.52
C ALA A 190 -33.15 -15.42 -29.55
N ALA A 191 -32.46 -16.46 -29.08
CA ALA A 191 -31.27 -16.31 -28.25
C ALA A 191 -30.09 -15.71 -29.02
N ARG A 192 -29.91 -16.07 -30.30
CA ARG A 192 -28.88 -15.54 -31.19
C ARG A 192 -29.06 -14.05 -31.46
N VAL A 193 -30.29 -13.62 -31.72
CA VAL A 193 -30.63 -12.19 -31.89
C VAL A 193 -30.39 -11.41 -30.59
N THR A 194 -30.74 -12.01 -29.45
CA THR A 194 -30.48 -11.41 -28.13
C THR A 194 -28.98 -11.32 -27.83
N MET A 195 -28.21 -12.37 -28.11
CA MET A 195 -26.75 -12.38 -27.96
C MET A 195 -26.10 -11.34 -28.86
N CYS A 196 -26.46 -11.24 -30.15
CA CYS A 196 -25.90 -10.20 -31.03
C CYS A 196 -26.14 -8.77 -30.51
N ARG A 197 -27.29 -8.51 -29.87
CA ARG A 197 -27.55 -7.22 -29.20
C ARG A 197 -26.67 -7.03 -27.96
N ILE A 198 -26.47 -8.07 -27.17
CA ILE A 198 -25.58 -8.05 -25.99
C ILE A 198 -24.13 -7.87 -26.42
N THR A 199 -23.64 -8.57 -27.44
CA THR A 199 -22.25 -8.48 -27.93
C THR A 199 -21.93 -7.08 -28.44
N ARG A 200 -22.89 -6.40 -29.08
CA ARG A 200 -22.75 -4.99 -29.49
C ARG A 200 -22.67 -4.02 -28.30
N ASN A 201 -23.28 -4.35 -27.17
CA ASN A 201 -23.15 -3.59 -25.93
C ASN A 201 -21.89 -3.98 -25.14
N LEU A 202 -21.40 -5.21 -25.32
CA LEU A 202 -20.21 -5.73 -24.65
C LEU A 202 -18.93 -5.13 -25.22
N SER A 203 -18.88 -4.83 -26.53
CA SER A 203 -17.77 -4.05 -27.12
C SER A 203 -17.69 -2.66 -26.51
N PHE A 204 -18.83 -2.01 -26.23
CA PHE A 204 -18.86 -0.72 -25.53
C PHE A 204 -18.38 -0.84 -24.08
N ALA A 205 -18.82 -1.87 -23.35
CA ALA A 205 -18.37 -2.13 -21.98
C ALA A 205 -16.85 -2.39 -21.90
N MET A 206 -16.30 -3.15 -22.84
CA MET A 206 -14.85 -3.41 -22.92
C MET A 206 -14.05 -2.16 -23.28
N ILE A 207 -14.58 -1.29 -24.15
CA ILE A 207 -13.95 0.00 -24.48
C ILE A 207 -13.94 0.92 -23.25
N VAL A 208 -15.04 1.02 -22.51
CA VAL A 208 -15.11 1.81 -21.27
C VAL A 208 -14.15 1.26 -20.21
N ALA A 209 -14.04 -0.07 -20.09
CA ALA A 209 -13.07 -0.70 -19.19
C ALA A 209 -11.62 -0.40 -19.60
N CYS A 210 -11.29 -0.48 -20.90
CA CYS A 210 -9.97 -0.12 -21.42
C CYS A 210 -9.63 1.36 -21.17
N ILE A 211 -10.58 2.28 -21.36
CA ILE A 211 -10.40 3.71 -21.07
C ILE A 211 -10.15 3.93 -19.58
N GLY A 212 -10.93 3.27 -18.71
CA GLY A 212 -10.74 3.34 -17.26
C GLY A 212 -9.38 2.80 -16.80
N LEU A 213 -8.90 1.71 -17.40
CA LEU A 213 -7.61 1.12 -17.09
C LEU A 213 -6.45 2.01 -17.58
N CYS A 214 -6.56 2.61 -18.77
CA CYS A 214 -5.60 3.61 -19.24
C CYS A 214 -5.54 4.84 -18.32
N ALA A 215 -6.69 5.36 -17.87
CA ALA A 215 -6.74 6.49 -16.94
C ALA A 215 -6.09 6.16 -15.58
N ALA A 216 -6.34 4.96 -15.05
CA ALA A 216 -5.74 4.50 -13.80
C ALA A 216 -4.21 4.36 -13.91
N LEU A 217 -3.70 3.83 -15.03
CA LEU A 217 -2.25 3.71 -15.28
C LEU A 217 -1.58 5.09 -15.39
N ILE A 218 -2.21 6.05 -16.09
CA ILE A 218 -1.69 7.42 -16.19
C ILE A 218 -1.65 8.09 -14.82
N PHE A 219 -2.70 7.92 -14.01
CA PHE A 219 -2.76 8.47 -12.65
C PHE A 219 -1.64 7.90 -11.76
N LEU A 220 -1.37 6.60 -11.86
CA LEU A 220 -0.30 5.94 -11.10
C LEU A 220 1.11 6.39 -11.51
N ILE A 221 1.32 6.69 -12.79
CA ILE A 221 2.58 7.26 -13.29
C ILE A 221 2.76 8.71 -12.83
N PHE A 222 1.68 9.48 -12.73
CA PHE A 222 1.79 10.89 -12.36
C PHE A 222 2.00 11.11 -10.85
N ILE A 223 1.56 10.16 -10.02
CA ILE A 223 1.66 10.25 -8.57
C ILE A 223 2.98 9.70 -8.00
N ASN A 224 3.78 9.03 -8.84
CA ASN A 224 5.08 8.46 -8.51
C ASN A 224 6.20 9.20 -9.26
#